data_AF-A0A0R0LQH3-F1
#
_entry.id   AF-A0A0R0LQH3-F1
#
_cell.length_a   1.000
_cell.length_b   1.000
_cell.length_c   1.000
_cell.angle_alpha   90.00
_cell.angle_beta   90.00
_cell.angle_gamma   90.00
#
_symmetry.space_group_name_H-M   'P 1'
#
loop_
_entity.id
_entity.type
_entity.pdbx_description
1 polymer ?
#
loop_
_entity_poly.entity_id
_entity_poly.type
_entity_poly.pdbx_seq_one_letter_code
_entity_poly.pdbx_strand_id
1 'polypeptide(L)'
;NKTENVYESDNKTENVYESDNKTENVYESDNKTENVYESDRIYHYIIDKCLKNTTHLELTFQSLFSYTALSIPFPEHNQSPRNTYQCAMAKQAIGQSSYNLSNVEYFNFYGQVPLTHSIISEKIVSGQNLIIAVMSLTGYDIEDAVILNKQAIDRGMARITLFKDVDTEI
;
A
#
# COMPACT_ATOMS: atom_id res chain seq x y z
N ASN A 1 -22.97 -33.14 43.14
CA ASN A 1 -22.25 -33.47 41.88
C ASN A 1 -21.97 -32.14 41.19
N LYS A 2 -20.83 -31.46 41.41
CA LYS A 2 -19.48 -31.77 40.85
C LYS A 2 -19.62 -32.18 39.37
N THR A 3 -19.07 -31.44 38.41
CA THR A 3 -17.63 -31.16 38.26
C THR A 3 -17.30 -29.87 37.49
N GLU A 4 -16.18 -29.27 37.91
CA GLU A 4 -15.37 -28.22 37.27
C GLU A 4 -14.62 -28.73 36.02
N ASN A 5 -14.17 -27.78 35.18
CA ASN A 5 -12.92 -27.74 34.39
C ASN A 5 -12.91 -26.33 33.74
N VAL A 6 -12.30 -25.30 34.33
CA VAL A 6 -10.85 -24.94 34.33
C VAL A 6 -10.22 -25.00 32.93
N TYR A 7 -10.14 -23.82 32.30
CA TYR A 7 -9.01 -23.42 31.47
C TYR A 7 -8.68 -21.96 31.85
N GLU A 8 -7.67 -21.79 32.69
CA GLU A 8 -6.91 -20.56 32.81
C GLU A 8 -6.03 -20.41 31.57
N SER A 9 -6.01 -19.22 30.97
CA SER A 9 -4.87 -18.75 30.21
C SER A 9 -4.55 -17.34 30.67
N ASP A 10 -3.50 -17.24 31.48
CA ASP A 10 -2.81 -15.99 31.79
C ASP A 10 -2.51 -15.22 30.50
N ASN A 11 -2.92 -13.94 30.47
CA ASN A 11 -2.09 -12.90 29.88
C ASN A 11 -2.46 -11.56 30.52
N LYS A 12 -1.62 -11.19 31.48
CA LYS A 12 -1.49 -9.83 32.01
C LYS A 12 -1.21 -8.88 30.84
N THR A 13 -2.22 -8.13 30.41
CA THR A 13 -2.01 -6.76 29.94
C THR A 13 -2.69 -5.88 30.97
N GLU A 14 -1.89 -5.42 31.93
CA GLU A 14 -2.32 -4.46 32.94
C GLU A 14 -2.86 -3.21 32.24
N ASN A 15 -4.15 -2.98 32.45
CA ASN A 15 -4.77 -1.68 32.25
C ASN A 15 -4.08 -0.69 33.18
N VAL A 16 -3.15 0.10 32.65
CA VAL A 16 -2.62 1.28 33.35
C VAL A 16 -3.14 2.52 32.64
N TYR A 17 -4.43 2.77 32.81
CA TYR A 17 -4.98 4.12 32.74
C TYR A 17 -5.28 4.55 34.18
N GLU A 18 -4.22 4.78 34.96
CA GLU A 18 -4.37 5.51 36.22
C GLU A 18 -4.51 7.00 35.89
N SER A 19 -5.69 7.50 36.25
CA SER A 19 -6.10 8.89 36.14
C SER A 19 -5.45 9.73 37.24
N ASP A 20 -4.39 10.45 36.92
CA ASP A 20 -3.92 11.54 37.78
C ASP A 20 -4.63 12.86 37.41
N ASN A 21 -5.82 13.01 37.98
CA ASN A 21 -6.53 14.29 38.04
C ASN A 21 -5.75 15.28 38.92
N LYS A 22 -5.06 16.23 38.29
CA LYS A 22 -4.77 17.58 38.85
C LYS A 22 -4.09 18.47 37.80
N THR A 23 -4.90 19.25 37.07
CA THR A 23 -4.84 20.74 36.99
C THR A 23 -5.81 21.25 35.91
N GLU A 24 -6.90 21.85 36.38
CA GLU A 24 -7.54 23.11 35.95
C GLU A 24 -7.69 23.48 34.44
N ASN A 25 -8.95 23.40 33.99
CA ASN A 25 -9.72 24.31 33.11
C ASN A 25 -8.99 25.11 32.01
N VAL A 26 -9.26 24.79 30.73
CA VAL A 26 -9.31 25.77 29.63
C VAL A 26 -10.38 25.36 28.59
N TYR A 27 -11.58 25.95 28.76
CA TYR A 27 -12.70 26.26 27.84
C TYR A 27 -13.21 25.26 26.78
N GLU A 28 -14.52 24.98 26.87
CA GLU A 28 -15.41 24.65 25.74
C GLU A 28 -15.49 25.82 24.75
N SER A 29 -15.36 25.55 23.44
CA SER A 29 -16.04 26.35 22.39
C SER A 29 -16.16 25.59 21.05
N ASP A 30 -17.40 25.28 20.69
CA ASP A 30 -18.00 25.26 19.34
C ASP A 30 -17.31 24.51 18.17
N ASN A 31 -17.69 23.23 18.02
CA ASN A 31 -18.15 22.55 16.79
C ASN A 31 -17.76 23.12 15.41
N LYS A 32 -16.66 22.60 14.82
CA LYS A 32 -16.45 22.15 13.40
C LYS A 32 -15.00 22.24 12.91
N THR A 33 -14.08 22.80 13.70
CA THR A 33 -12.66 22.97 13.35
C THR A 33 -11.68 22.15 14.21
N GLU A 34 -12.18 21.31 15.12
CA GLU A 34 -11.37 20.72 16.21
C GLU A 34 -10.49 19.51 15.82
N ASN A 35 -10.85 18.75 14.78
CA ASN A 35 -10.16 17.49 14.47
C ASN A 35 -8.72 17.65 13.95
N VAL A 36 -8.33 18.85 13.48
CA VAL A 36 -6.97 19.11 12.96
C VAL A 36 -6.02 19.61 14.06
N TYR A 37 -6.55 20.24 15.12
CA TYR A 37 -5.73 20.79 16.21
C TYR A 37 -5.49 19.81 17.35
N GLU A 38 -6.32 18.77 17.47
CA GLU A 38 -6.19 17.75 18.51
C GLU A 38 -5.02 16.80 18.23
N SER A 39 -4.80 16.44 16.95
CA SER A 39 -3.64 15.65 16.52
C SER A 39 -2.33 16.36 16.82
N ASP A 40 -2.23 17.66 16.49
CA ASP A 40 -1.00 18.43 16.65
C ASP A 40 -0.57 18.57 18.12
N ARG A 41 -1.52 18.64 19.05
CA ARG A 41 -1.23 18.68 20.50
C ARG A 41 -0.72 17.35 21.03
N ILE A 42 -1.30 16.24 20.57
CA ILE A 42 -0.83 14.88 20.90
C ILE A 42 0.60 14.68 20.37
N TYR A 43 0.87 15.11 19.13
CA TYR A 43 2.21 15.04 18.54
C TYR A 43 3.24 15.82 19.36
N HIS A 44 2.94 17.04 19.78
CA HIS A 44 3.85 17.81 20.62
C HIS A 44 4.12 17.17 21.99
N TYR A 45 3.08 16.62 22.63
CA TYR A 45 3.23 15.91 23.91
C TYR A 45 4.09 14.65 23.78
N ILE A 46 3.87 13.85 22.72
CA ILE A 46 4.65 12.64 22.45
C ILE A 46 6.11 12.99 22.15
N ILE A 47 6.35 14.01 21.32
CA ILE A 47 7.72 14.43 20.97
C ILE A 47 8.46 14.91 22.22
N ASP A 48 7.86 15.74 23.07
CA ASP A 48 8.50 16.24 24.29
C ASP A 48 8.80 15.11 25.30
N LYS A 49 7.92 14.11 25.39
CA LYS A 49 8.18 12.92 26.21
C LYS A 49 9.28 12.02 25.64
N CYS A 50 9.28 11.81 24.32
CA CYS A 50 10.29 10.98 23.66
C CYS A 50 11.68 11.64 23.69
N LEU A 51 11.79 12.95 23.44
CA LEU A 51 13.08 13.67 23.41
C LEU A 51 13.84 13.61 24.74
N LYS A 52 13.14 13.47 25.88
CA LYS A 52 13.76 13.35 27.20
C LYS A 52 14.57 12.06 27.36
N ASN A 53 14.25 11.01 26.60
CA ASN A 53 14.84 9.67 26.72
C ASN A 53 15.53 9.18 25.45
N THR A 54 15.33 9.84 24.30
CA THR A 54 15.87 9.42 23.01
C THR A 54 16.71 10.52 22.37
N THR A 55 17.84 10.14 21.76
CA THR A 55 18.74 11.08 21.08
C THR A 55 18.32 11.40 19.64
N HIS A 56 17.48 10.55 19.04
CA HIS A 56 17.03 10.67 17.64
C HIS A 56 15.54 10.36 17.53
N LEU A 57 14.90 10.88 16.49
CA LEU A 57 13.50 10.64 16.14
C LEU A 57 13.43 10.31 14.63
N GLU A 58 12.64 9.31 14.25
CA GLU A 58 12.38 9.03 12.84
C GLU A 58 11.54 10.15 12.22
N LEU A 59 11.97 10.66 11.07
CA LEU A 59 11.27 11.76 10.39
C LEU A 59 9.92 11.30 9.83
N THR A 60 9.91 10.13 9.20
CA THR A 60 8.73 9.53 8.58
C THR A 60 8.88 8.01 8.56
N PHE A 61 7.85 7.26 8.92
CA PHE A 61 7.86 5.79 8.86
C PHE A 61 8.08 5.24 7.43
N GLN A 62 7.69 6.01 6.41
CA GLN A 62 7.79 5.59 5.00
C GLN A 62 9.22 5.50 4.48
N SER A 63 10.18 6.21 5.08
CA SER A 63 11.58 6.15 4.65
C SER A 63 12.25 4.80 4.89
N LEU A 64 11.60 3.90 5.63
CA LEU A 64 12.03 2.52 5.81
C LEU A 64 11.89 1.68 4.54
N PHE A 65 10.92 2.01 3.68
CA PHE A 65 10.54 1.20 2.53
C PHE A 65 11.25 1.63 1.24
N SER A 66 11.59 0.64 0.41
CA SER A 66 12.08 0.89 -0.94
C SER A 66 10.99 1.47 -1.85
N TYR A 67 11.39 2.07 -2.97
CA TYR A 67 10.46 2.61 -3.98
C TYR A 67 9.37 1.61 -4.40
N THR A 68 9.74 0.36 -4.68
CA THR A 68 8.78 -0.69 -5.09
C THR A 68 7.86 -1.16 -3.96
N ALA A 69 8.27 -0.96 -2.70
CA ALA A 69 7.41 -1.24 -1.55
C ALA A 69 6.44 -0.07 -1.30
N LEU A 70 6.89 1.16 -1.58
CA LEU A 70 6.07 2.36 -1.48
C LEU A 70 5.03 2.47 -2.61
N SER A 71 5.18 1.79 -3.74
CA SER A 71 4.15 1.75 -4.79
C SER A 71 2.94 0.88 -4.44
N ILE A 72 3.04 0.03 -3.42
CA ILE A 72 1.93 -0.80 -2.94
C ILE A 72 0.94 0.10 -2.19
N PRO A 73 -0.35 0.13 -2.58
CA PRO A 73 -1.37 0.82 -1.80
C PRO A 73 -1.65 0.03 -0.51
N PHE A 74 -1.71 0.74 0.61
CA PHE A 74 -2.05 0.18 1.93
C PHE A 74 -1.25 -1.09 2.33
N PRO A 75 0.11 -1.02 2.32
CA PRO A 75 0.95 -2.18 2.59
C PRO A 75 0.74 -2.80 3.97
N GLU A 76 0.31 -2.01 4.95
CA GLU A 76 0.00 -2.43 6.33
C GLU A 76 -1.21 -3.36 6.44
N HIS A 77 -2.11 -3.35 5.45
CA HIS A 77 -3.28 -4.22 5.41
C HIS A 77 -3.00 -5.59 4.76
N ASN A 78 -1.79 -5.77 4.22
CA ASN A 78 -1.37 -6.99 3.54
C ASN A 78 -0.43 -7.81 4.42
N GLN A 79 -0.48 -9.13 4.28
CA GLN A 79 0.52 -10.00 4.89
C GLN A 79 1.91 -9.75 4.28
N SER A 80 2.94 -9.75 5.13
CA SER A 80 4.34 -9.55 4.72
C SER A 80 4.76 -10.29 3.43
N PRO A 81 4.51 -11.61 3.26
CA PRO A 81 4.89 -12.30 2.02
C PRO A 81 4.23 -11.74 0.76
N ARG A 82 2.98 -11.23 0.84
CA ARG A 82 2.28 -10.62 -0.30
C ARG A 82 2.95 -9.33 -0.76
N ASN A 83 3.40 -8.52 0.19
CA ASN A 83 4.16 -7.30 -0.12
C ASN A 83 5.51 -7.63 -0.77
N THR A 84 6.17 -8.71 -0.33
CA THR A 84 7.43 -9.15 -0.94
C THR A 84 7.23 -9.63 -2.37
N TYR A 85 6.17 -10.39 -2.67
CA TYR A 85 5.87 -10.81 -4.03
C TYR A 85 5.61 -9.62 -4.95
N GLN A 86 4.80 -8.66 -4.49
CA GLN A 86 4.49 -7.46 -5.27
C GLN A 86 5.75 -6.63 -5.56
N CYS A 87 6.67 -6.48 -4.60
CA CYS A 87 7.94 -5.77 -4.83
C CYS A 87 8.77 -6.41 -5.96
N ALA A 88 8.76 -7.74 -6.07
CA ALA A 88 9.47 -8.46 -7.13
C ALA A 88 8.74 -8.36 -8.49
N MET A 89 7.41 -8.52 -8.48
CA MET A 89 6.56 -8.46 -9.67
C MET A 89 6.46 -7.06 -10.27
N ALA A 90 6.45 -6.01 -9.44
CA ALA A 90 6.37 -4.63 -9.90
C ALA A 90 7.52 -4.26 -10.85
N LYS A 91 8.72 -4.86 -10.67
CA LYS A 91 9.87 -4.65 -11.55
C LYS A 91 9.73 -5.32 -12.92
N GLN A 92 8.77 -6.24 -13.05
CA GLN A 92 8.47 -6.95 -14.29
C GLN A 92 7.25 -6.35 -15.01
N ALA A 93 6.61 -5.35 -14.42
CA ALA A 93 5.45 -4.70 -15.01
C ALA A 93 5.85 -4.03 -16.33
N ILE A 94 5.01 -4.22 -17.35
CA ILE A 94 5.22 -3.64 -18.67
C ILE A 94 4.58 -2.25 -18.70
N GLY A 95 5.39 -1.27 -19.04
CA GLY A 95 5.02 0.13 -19.16
C GLY A 95 5.94 0.83 -20.13
N GLN A 96 5.79 2.13 -20.23
CA GLN A 96 6.75 2.95 -20.97
C GLN A 96 7.99 3.14 -20.10
N SER A 97 9.13 2.51 -20.37
CA SER A 97 10.32 2.68 -19.53
C SER A 97 11.00 4.02 -19.77
N SER A 98 11.10 4.43 -21.04
CA SER A 98 11.76 5.66 -21.46
C SER A 98 11.07 6.30 -22.66
N TYR A 99 11.43 7.55 -22.96
CA TYR A 99 11.03 8.20 -24.20
C TYR A 99 11.82 7.70 -25.41
N ASN A 100 13.05 7.24 -25.19
CA ASN A 100 13.89 6.62 -26.20
C ASN A 100 13.71 5.11 -26.13
N LEU A 101 13.49 4.47 -27.27
CA LEU A 101 13.38 3.02 -27.35
C LEU A 101 14.77 2.39 -27.31
N SER A 102 14.91 1.32 -26.52
CA SER A 102 16.12 0.48 -26.47
C SER A 102 16.03 -0.70 -27.44
N ASN A 103 17.14 -1.42 -27.64
CA ASN A 103 17.24 -2.54 -28.59
C ASN A 103 16.18 -3.64 -28.35
N VAL A 104 15.77 -3.89 -27.10
CA VAL A 104 14.65 -4.79 -26.78
C VAL A 104 13.76 -4.13 -25.74
N GLU A 105 12.53 -3.79 -26.12
CA GLU A 105 11.61 -3.10 -25.23
C GLU A 105 10.16 -3.55 -25.43
N TYR A 106 9.46 -3.79 -24.32
CA TYR A 106 8.03 -4.03 -24.31
C TYR A 106 7.32 -2.71 -24.06
N PHE A 107 6.50 -2.28 -25.00
CA PHE A 107 5.82 -0.99 -24.95
C PHE A 107 4.31 -1.17 -24.81
N ASN A 108 3.72 -0.53 -23.79
CA ASN A 108 2.27 -0.46 -23.59
C ASN A 108 1.75 0.92 -24.01
N PHE A 109 0.97 0.99 -25.09
CA PHE A 109 0.45 2.26 -25.63
C PHE A 109 -0.58 2.93 -24.75
N TYR A 110 -1.31 2.14 -23.96
CA TYR A 110 -2.46 2.61 -23.20
C TYR A 110 -2.19 2.47 -21.70
N GLY A 111 -1.00 2.87 -21.25
CA GLY A 111 -0.68 2.94 -19.82
C GLY A 111 -1.64 3.89 -19.10
N GLN A 112 -2.20 3.49 -17.95
CA GLN A 112 -3.05 4.35 -17.12
C GLN A 112 -2.47 4.55 -15.73
N VAL A 113 -2.45 5.80 -15.29
CA VAL A 113 -2.07 6.15 -13.92
C VAL A 113 -3.00 5.39 -12.97
N PRO A 114 -2.49 4.68 -11.95
CA PRO A 114 -3.32 3.98 -10.98
C PRO A 114 -4.42 4.88 -10.40
N LEU A 115 -5.56 4.35 -9.97
CA LEU A 115 -6.57 5.19 -9.29
C LEU A 115 -6.22 5.42 -7.81
N THR A 116 -5.56 4.45 -7.19
CA THR A 116 -5.13 4.50 -5.80
C THR A 116 -3.62 4.40 -5.77
N HIS A 117 -2.96 5.47 -5.34
CA HIS A 117 -1.53 5.47 -5.10
C HIS A 117 -1.26 5.67 -3.61
N SER A 118 -0.08 5.21 -3.21
CA SER A 118 0.58 5.73 -2.03
C SER A 118 1.14 7.13 -2.31
N ILE A 119 2.13 7.55 -1.52
CA ILE A 119 2.75 8.88 -1.59
C ILE A 119 3.52 9.11 -2.89
N ILE A 120 3.97 8.03 -3.54
CA ILE A 120 4.69 8.12 -4.81
C ILE A 120 3.68 8.11 -5.95
N SER A 121 3.50 9.26 -6.59
CA SER A 121 2.79 9.37 -7.86
C SER A 121 3.80 9.25 -9.01
N GLU A 122 3.73 8.15 -9.74
CA GLU A 122 4.62 7.92 -10.88
C GLU A 122 4.16 8.74 -12.09
N LYS A 123 5.08 9.51 -12.70
CA LYS A 123 4.87 10.09 -14.04
C LYS A 123 4.95 9.05 -15.15
N ILE A 124 5.72 8.00 -14.90
CA ILE A 124 5.91 6.89 -15.82
C ILE A 124 4.92 5.81 -15.43
N VAL A 125 4.10 5.40 -16.39
CA VAL A 125 2.95 4.55 -16.10
C VAL A 125 3.23 3.12 -16.55
N SER A 126 3.06 2.18 -15.62
CA SER A 126 3.08 0.75 -15.89
C SER A 126 1.72 0.14 -15.55
N GLY A 127 1.14 -0.60 -16.50
CA GLY A 127 -0.18 -1.22 -16.34
C GLY A 127 -1.40 -0.36 -16.71
N GLN A 128 -2.59 -0.88 -16.37
CA GLN A 128 -3.91 -0.33 -16.70
C GLN A 128 -4.87 -0.53 -15.53
N ASN A 129 -5.83 0.38 -15.34
CA ASN A 129 -6.90 0.20 -14.36
C ASN A 129 -7.97 -0.72 -14.95
N LEU A 130 -8.13 -1.90 -14.34
CA LEU A 130 -9.13 -2.88 -14.74
C LEU A 130 -10.35 -2.83 -13.81
N ILE A 131 -11.54 -2.94 -14.38
CA ILE A 131 -12.77 -3.15 -13.61
C ILE A 131 -12.87 -4.66 -13.33
N ILE A 132 -12.78 -5.03 -12.06
CA ILE A 132 -12.74 -6.43 -11.62
C ILE A 132 -14.09 -6.80 -10.99
N ALA A 133 -14.61 -7.97 -11.36
CA ALA A 133 -15.74 -8.60 -10.70
C ALA A 133 -15.26 -9.89 -10.03
N VAL A 134 -15.54 -10.03 -8.72
CA VAL A 134 -15.15 -11.22 -7.93
C VAL A 134 -16.37 -12.12 -7.79
N MET A 135 -16.40 -13.21 -8.55
CA MET A 135 -17.46 -14.23 -8.53
C MET A 135 -16.96 -15.52 -9.16
N SER A 136 -17.58 -16.65 -8.80
CA SER A 136 -17.37 -17.93 -9.49
C SER A 136 -18.27 -18.01 -10.71
N LEU A 137 -17.71 -18.08 -11.93
CA LEU A 137 -18.49 -17.92 -13.17
C LEU A 137 -18.67 -19.21 -13.99
N THR A 138 -17.58 -19.78 -14.50
CA THR A 138 -17.65 -20.83 -15.53
C THR A 138 -16.82 -22.08 -15.22
N GLY A 139 -16.09 -22.09 -14.10
CA GLY A 139 -15.18 -23.19 -13.75
C GLY A 139 -13.85 -23.15 -14.51
N TYR A 140 -13.64 -22.14 -15.37
CA TYR A 140 -12.33 -21.82 -15.95
C TYR A 140 -11.50 -20.89 -15.04
N ASP A 141 -12.11 -20.42 -13.96
CA ASP A 141 -11.56 -19.61 -12.87
C ASP A 141 -11.11 -20.46 -11.68
N ILE A 142 -10.71 -21.71 -11.92
CA ILE A 142 -10.15 -22.58 -10.89
C ILE A 142 -8.72 -22.17 -10.52
N GLU A 143 -8.34 -22.40 -9.26
CA GLU A 143 -7.05 -22.01 -8.70
C GLU A 143 -6.79 -20.50 -8.82
N ASP A 144 -5.71 -20.10 -9.50
CA ASP A 144 -5.29 -18.70 -9.70
C ASP A 144 -5.63 -18.17 -11.10
N ALA A 145 -6.52 -18.85 -11.84
CA ALA A 145 -6.91 -18.46 -13.19
C ALA A 145 -7.85 -17.24 -13.20
N VAL A 146 -7.63 -16.34 -14.17
CA VAL A 146 -8.45 -15.14 -14.37
C VAL A 146 -9.14 -15.16 -15.73
N ILE A 147 -10.41 -14.75 -15.77
CA ILE A 147 -11.19 -14.66 -17.00
C ILE A 147 -11.22 -13.20 -17.46
N LEU A 148 -10.88 -12.96 -18.73
CA LEU A 148 -10.88 -11.62 -19.33
C LEU A 148 -12.03 -11.44 -20.31
N ASN A 149 -12.54 -10.21 -20.38
CA ASN A 149 -13.57 -9.84 -21.35
C ASN A 149 -12.94 -9.74 -22.77
N LYS A 150 -13.35 -10.65 -23.66
CA LYS A 150 -12.90 -10.66 -25.06
C LYS A 150 -13.08 -9.30 -25.76
N GLN A 151 -14.24 -8.66 -25.59
CA GLN A 151 -14.48 -7.37 -26.23
C GLN A 151 -13.58 -6.24 -25.68
N ALA A 152 -13.12 -6.34 -24.43
CA ALA A 152 -12.18 -5.37 -23.88
C ALA A 152 -10.79 -5.55 -24.50
N ILE A 153 -10.35 -6.80 -24.68
CA ILE A 153 -9.08 -7.12 -25.37
C ILE A 153 -9.13 -6.63 -26.82
N ASP A 154 -10.22 -6.91 -27.55
CA ASP A 154 -10.40 -6.49 -28.95
C ASP A 154 -10.35 -4.94 -29.10
N ARG A 155 -10.66 -4.20 -28.03
CA ARG A 155 -10.58 -2.74 -27.96
C ARG A 155 -9.22 -2.20 -27.48
N GLY A 156 -8.24 -3.06 -27.19
CA GLY A 156 -6.88 -2.65 -26.86
C GLY A 156 -6.49 -2.77 -25.38
N MET A 157 -7.31 -3.40 -24.54
CA MET A 157 -6.92 -3.73 -23.16
C MET A 157 -5.69 -4.66 -23.15
N ALA A 158 -4.71 -4.34 -22.30
CA ALA A 158 -3.45 -5.08 -22.12
C ALA A 158 -2.65 -5.33 -23.41
N ARG A 159 -2.80 -4.47 -24.44
CA ARG A 159 -2.08 -4.60 -25.70
C ARG A 159 -0.64 -4.08 -25.56
N ILE A 160 0.32 -4.94 -25.89
CA ILE A 160 1.75 -4.66 -25.82
C ILE A 160 2.39 -4.86 -27.19
N THR A 161 3.35 -4.01 -27.55
CA THR A 161 4.24 -4.21 -28.71
C THR A 161 5.65 -4.47 -28.25
N LEU A 162 6.30 -5.46 -28.84
CA LEU A 162 7.71 -5.76 -28.63
C LEU A 162 8.53 -5.11 -29.75
N PHE A 163 9.45 -4.25 -29.36
CA PHE A 163 10.53 -3.77 -30.22
C PHE A 163 11.75 -4.64 -30.01
N LYS A 164 12.33 -5.12 -31.10
CA LYS A 164 13.55 -5.93 -31.08
C LYS A 164 14.40 -5.59 -32.28
N ASP A 165 15.54 -4.96 -32.02
CA ASP A 165 16.58 -4.73 -33.00
C ASP A 165 17.39 -6.02 -33.19
N VAL A 166 17.74 -6.29 -34.45
CA VAL A 166 18.55 -7.44 -34.84
C VAL A 166 19.76 -6.91 -35.59
N ASP A 167 20.91 -6.94 -34.92
CA ASP A 167 22.17 -6.54 -35.52
C ASP A 167 22.68 -7.68 -36.42
N THR A 168 23.09 -7.33 -37.65
CA THR A 168 23.76 -8.25 -38.58
C THR A 168 25.06 -7.63 -39.02
N GLU A 169 26.19 -8.32 -38.77
CA GLU A 169 27.50 -7.92 -39.29
C GLU A 169 27.55 -8.17 -40.82
N ILE A 170 28.01 -7.17 -41.58
CA ILE A 170 28.21 -7.23 -43.04
C ILE A 170 29.68 -7.51 -43.33
#